data_AF-E9Q7E3-F1
#
_entry.id   AF-E9Q7E3-F1
#
_cell.length_a   1.000
_cell.length_b   1.000
_cell.length_c   1.000
_cell.angle_alpha   90.00
_cell.angle_beta   90.00
_cell.angle_gamma   90.00
#
_symmetry.space_group_name_H-M   'P 1'
#
loop_
_entity.id
_entity.type
_entity.pdbx_description
1 polymer ?
#
loop_
_entity_poly.entity_id
_entity_poly.type
_entity_poly.pdbx_seq_one_letter_code
_entity_poly.pdbx_strand_id
1 'polypeptide(L)'
;MALGPYCGILLFLAVSEPLKPPYNLQEAKVSVVDVKTCSQAYNSPNGSLIQPDMLCARGPGDACQDDSGGPLVCQVAGTWQQAGVVSWGEGCGRPDRPGVYARVTAYVNWIHHHIPEAGGSGMQGLPWAPLLAALFWPSLFLLLVSGVLMAKYWLSSPSHAASEL
;
A
#
# COMPACT_ATOMS: atom_id res chain seq x y z
N MET A 1 2.35 16.82 3.13
CA MET A 1 3.26 15.69 2.86
C MET A 1 3.98 16.01 1.55
N ALA A 2 5.30 16.19 1.59
CA ALA A 2 6.08 16.40 0.37
C ALA A 2 6.31 15.05 -0.31
N LEU A 3 6.00 14.93 -1.59
CA LEU A 3 6.32 13.74 -2.39
C LEU A 3 7.85 13.66 -2.54
N GLY A 4 8.42 12.47 -2.38
CA GLY A 4 9.85 12.26 -2.55
C GLY A 4 10.29 12.43 -4.02
N PRO A 5 11.61 12.53 -4.31
CA PRO A 5 12.13 12.74 -5.67
C PRO A 5 12.03 11.50 -6.57
N TYR A 6 11.62 10.36 -6.03
CA TYR A 6 11.51 9.10 -6.75
C TYR A 6 10.04 8.75 -6.95
N CYS A 7 9.51 9.05 -8.13
CA CYS A 7 8.22 8.56 -8.58
C CYS A 7 8.38 7.67 -9.81
N GLY A 8 7.50 6.69 -9.93
CA GLY A 8 7.42 5.76 -11.04
C GLY A 8 5.97 5.52 -11.44
N ILE A 9 5.76 5.20 -12.71
CA ILE A 9 4.47 4.77 -13.23
C ILE A 9 4.64 3.36 -13.76
N LEU A 10 3.68 2.49 -13.46
CA LEU A 10 3.59 1.16 -14.07
C LEU A 10 2.72 1.26 -15.33
N LEU A 11 3.24 0.74 -16.43
CA LEU A 11 2.72 0.92 -17.78
C LEU A 11 2.44 -0.43 -18.43
N PHE A 12 1.31 -0.56 -19.10
CA PHE A 12 0.98 -1.66 -19.99
C PHE A 12 1.49 -1.42 -21.41
N LEU A 13 1.76 -0.18 -21.84
CA LEU A 13 2.36 0.12 -23.13
C LEU A 13 3.51 1.13 -23.01
N ALA A 14 4.58 0.93 -23.78
CA ALA A 14 5.66 1.91 -23.90
C ALA A 14 5.40 2.83 -25.10
N VAL A 15 5.41 4.14 -24.86
CA VAL A 15 5.49 5.25 -25.82
C VAL A 15 5.22 4.86 -27.28
N SER A 16 3.97 5.01 -27.72
CA SER A 16 3.55 5.01 -29.14
C SER A 16 3.78 3.72 -29.97
N GLU A 17 4.28 2.62 -29.39
CA GLU A 17 4.34 1.32 -30.07
C GLU A 17 3.65 0.22 -29.25
N PRO A 18 2.89 -0.68 -29.90
CA PRO A 18 2.35 -1.86 -29.22
C PRO A 18 3.49 -2.67 -28.60
N LEU A 19 3.32 -3.13 -27.36
CA LEU A 19 4.29 -4.05 -26.77
C LEU A 19 4.43 -5.29 -27.64
N LYS A 20 5.67 -5.75 -27.81
CA LYS A 20 5.95 -7.04 -28.46
C LYS A 20 5.81 -8.16 -27.42
N PRO A 21 5.44 -9.39 -27.84
CA PRO A 21 5.50 -10.55 -26.96
C PRO A 21 6.87 -10.62 -26.26
N PRO A 22 6.91 -10.91 -24.94
CA PRO A 22 5.86 -11.49 -24.12
C PRO A 22 4.93 -10.48 -23.38
N TYR A 23 4.81 -9.23 -23.84
CA TYR A 23 3.92 -8.21 -23.25
C TYR A 23 4.17 -7.95 -21.76
N ASN A 24 5.45 -7.90 -21.39
CA ASN A 24 5.83 -7.64 -20.01
C ASN A 24 5.38 -6.24 -19.58
N LEU A 25 4.91 -6.13 -18.34
CA LEU A 25 4.67 -4.85 -17.68
C LEU A 25 5.93 -3.98 -17.75
N GLN A 26 5.75 -2.71 -18.11
CA GLN A 26 6.81 -1.73 -18.18
C GLN A 26 6.73 -0.77 -16.99
N GLU A 27 7.83 -0.08 -16.72
CA GLU A 27 7.90 0.96 -15.70
C GLU A 27 8.65 2.17 -16.27
N ALA A 28 8.15 3.37 -15.97
CA ALA A 28 8.84 4.61 -16.28
C ALA A 28 9.08 5.43 -15.01
N LYS A 29 10.33 5.85 -14.81
CA LYS A 29 10.68 6.82 -13.78
C LYS A 29 10.24 8.21 -14.20
N VAL A 30 9.53 8.91 -13.32
CA VAL A 30 9.03 10.26 -13.56
C VAL A 30 9.22 11.14 -12.32
N SER A 31 9.00 12.44 -12.48
CA SER A 31 9.02 13.43 -11.42
C SER A 31 7.75 14.25 -11.48
N VAL A 32 7.20 14.55 -10.31
CA VAL A 32 6.02 15.41 -10.18
C VAL A 32 6.37 16.83 -10.60
N VAL A 33 5.49 17.43 -11.41
CA VAL A 33 5.58 18.80 -11.90
C VAL A 33 4.63 19.66 -11.08
N ASP A 34 5.05 20.88 -10.73
CA ASP A 34 4.18 21.80 -10.01
C ASP A 34 2.97 22.21 -10.87
N VAL A 35 1.86 22.48 -10.20
CA VAL A 35 0.58 22.77 -10.88
C VAL A 35 0.67 24.01 -11.77
N LYS A 36 1.48 25.02 -11.41
CA LYS A 36 1.61 26.24 -12.20
C LYS A 36 2.35 25.97 -13.51
N THR A 37 3.49 25.27 -13.46
CA THR A 37 4.22 24.86 -14.66
C THR A 37 3.39 23.93 -15.52
N CYS A 38 2.66 22.98 -14.93
CA CYS A 38 1.78 22.11 -15.69
C CYS A 38 0.63 22.89 -16.37
N SER A 39 0.01 23.83 -15.65
CA SER A 39 -1.04 24.68 -16.22
C SER A 39 -0.52 25.51 -17.39
N GLN A 40 0.71 26.02 -17.29
CA GLN A 40 1.37 26.75 -18.37
C GLN A 40 1.62 25.85 -19.60
N ALA A 41 2.00 24.59 -19.39
CA ALA A 41 2.19 23.61 -20.46
C ALA A 41 0.90 23.27 -21.24
N TYR A 42 -0.27 23.54 -20.64
CA TYR A 42 -1.58 23.35 -21.27
C TYR A 42 -2.32 24.66 -21.56
N ASN A 43 -1.68 25.81 -21.36
CA ASN A 43 -2.28 27.13 -21.55
C ASN A 43 -2.42 27.47 -23.05
N SER A 44 -3.51 27.00 -23.65
CA SER A 44 -3.89 27.25 -25.04
C SER A 44 -5.36 27.69 -25.08
N PRO A 45 -5.79 28.50 -26.07
CA PRO A 45 -7.20 28.92 -26.20
C PRO A 45 -8.21 27.75 -26.23
N ASN A 46 -7.76 26.58 -26.69
CA ASN A 46 -8.53 25.32 -26.72
C ASN A 46 -7.91 24.23 -25.81
N GLY A 47 -7.03 24.62 -24.89
CA GLY A 47 -6.32 23.70 -24.00
C GLY A 47 -7.17 23.26 -22.82
N SER A 48 -6.97 22.03 -22.36
CA SER A 48 -7.60 21.51 -21.15
C SER A 48 -7.08 22.22 -19.90
N LEU A 49 -7.99 22.65 -19.03
CA LEU A 49 -7.63 23.26 -17.75
C LEU A 49 -7.17 22.19 -16.75
N ILE A 50 -6.02 22.42 -16.12
CA ILE A 50 -5.55 21.58 -15.00
C ILE A 50 -6.35 21.93 -13.74
N GLN A 51 -7.09 20.96 -13.22
CA GLN A 51 -7.98 21.15 -12.08
C GLN A 51 -7.23 20.96 -10.74
N PRO A 52 -7.75 21.50 -9.62
CA PRO A 52 -7.09 21.42 -8.33
C PRO A 52 -6.92 20.01 -7.77
N ASP A 53 -7.69 19.04 -8.26
CA ASP A 53 -7.68 17.62 -7.94
C ASP A 53 -6.81 16.78 -8.89
N MET A 54 -6.08 17.44 -9.78
CA MET A 54 -5.11 16.81 -10.69
C MET A 54 -3.68 17.07 -10.21
N LEU A 55 -2.77 16.21 -10.68
CA LEU A 55 -1.32 16.43 -10.60
C LEU A 55 -0.70 16.07 -11.95
N CYS A 56 0.50 16.58 -12.20
CA CYS A 56 1.23 16.26 -13.42
C CYS A 56 2.57 15.63 -13.10
N ALA A 57 3.04 14.74 -13.99
CA ALA A 57 4.36 14.15 -13.89
C ALA A 57 5.02 14.09 -15.27
N ARG A 58 6.35 14.15 -15.29
CA ARG A 58 7.15 14.02 -16.51
C ARG A 58 8.42 13.22 -16.25
N GLY A 59 8.96 12.58 -17.26
CA GLY A 59 10.23 11.87 -17.17
C GLY A 59 10.77 11.49 -18.54
N PRO A 60 11.83 10.65 -18.58
CA PRO A 60 12.29 10.00 -19.80
C PRO A 60 11.26 9.04 -20.42
N GLY A 61 10.26 8.61 -19.64
CA GLY A 61 9.08 7.90 -20.12
C GLY A 61 7.80 8.61 -19.67
N ASP A 62 6.68 8.16 -20.22
CA ASP A 62 5.35 8.72 -19.96
C ASP A 62 4.29 7.62 -20.05
N ALA A 63 3.18 7.83 -19.38
CA ALA A 63 2.00 7.01 -19.60
C ALA A 63 1.38 7.34 -20.96
N CYS A 64 0.78 6.36 -21.61
CA CYS A 64 0.21 6.52 -22.93
C CYS A 64 -1.22 5.97 -22.99
N GLN A 65 -1.68 5.68 -24.21
CA GLN A 65 -2.97 5.05 -24.41
C GLN A 65 -3.00 3.69 -23.71
N ASP A 66 -4.17 3.33 -23.19
CA ASP A 66 -4.43 2.08 -22.46
C ASP A 66 -3.72 1.93 -21.10
N ASP A 67 -2.94 2.93 -20.66
CA ASP A 67 -2.41 2.98 -19.29
C ASP A 67 -3.37 3.65 -18.28
N SER A 68 -4.50 4.19 -18.76
CA SER A 68 -5.52 4.87 -17.96
C SER A 68 -5.99 4.00 -16.79
N GLY A 69 -6.02 4.57 -15.59
CA GLY A 69 -6.29 3.83 -14.35
C GLY A 69 -5.04 3.22 -13.68
N GLY A 70 -3.90 3.21 -14.38
CA GLY A 70 -2.62 2.75 -13.85
C GLY A 70 -2.11 3.63 -12.69
N PRO A 71 -1.26 3.08 -11.80
CA PRO A 71 -0.79 3.80 -10.63
C PRO A 71 0.44 4.67 -10.95
N LEU A 72 0.41 5.92 -10.49
CA LEU A 72 1.61 6.71 -10.24
C LEU A 72 1.99 6.53 -8.76
N VAL A 73 3.15 5.94 -8.50
CA VAL A 73 3.66 5.68 -7.14
C VAL A 73 4.89 6.55 -6.87
N CYS A 74 4.99 7.05 -5.64
CA CYS A 74 6.14 7.81 -5.18
C CYS A 74 6.67 7.23 -3.87
N GLN A 75 7.98 7.24 -3.71
CA GLN A 75 8.60 6.80 -2.46
C GLN A 75 8.54 7.92 -1.42
N VAL A 76 7.91 7.64 -0.28
CA VAL A 76 7.77 8.55 0.85
C VAL A 76 8.22 7.82 2.10
N ALA A 77 9.25 8.32 2.78
CA ALA A 77 9.83 7.72 3.99
C ALA A 77 10.18 6.22 3.84
N GLY A 78 10.67 5.81 2.67
CA GLY A 78 11.05 4.42 2.40
C GLY A 78 9.91 3.52 1.90
N THR A 79 8.66 4.00 1.90
CA THR A 79 7.49 3.25 1.45
C THR A 79 6.95 3.81 0.14
N TRP A 80 6.54 2.92 -0.78
CA TRP A 80 5.84 3.31 -2.00
C TRP A 80 4.39 3.65 -1.69
N GLN A 81 3.99 4.88 -2.02
CA GLN A 81 2.62 5.36 -1.86
C GLN A 81 2.06 5.77 -3.21
N GLN A 82 0.80 5.45 -3.46
CA GLN A 82 0.12 5.88 -4.68
C GLN A 82 -0.20 7.37 -4.59
N ALA A 83 0.47 8.17 -5.41
CA ALA A 83 0.28 9.61 -5.47
C ALA A 83 -0.80 10.01 -6.48
N GLY A 84 -0.94 9.23 -7.57
CA GLY A 84 -1.86 9.53 -8.65
C GLY A 84 -2.40 8.30 -9.38
N VAL A 85 -3.38 8.55 -10.24
CA VAL A 85 -3.96 7.58 -11.18
C VAL A 85 -3.85 8.15 -12.59
N VAL A 86 -3.29 7.40 -13.54
CA VAL A 86 -3.15 7.81 -14.95
C VAL A 86 -4.52 8.23 -15.49
N SER A 87 -4.59 9.42 -16.10
CA SER A 87 -5.86 9.99 -16.58
C SER A 87 -5.78 10.40 -18.04
N TRP A 88 -4.95 11.39 -18.40
CA TRP A 88 -4.87 11.90 -19.76
C TRP A 88 -3.56 12.65 -20.04
N GLY A 89 -3.32 12.97 -21.31
CA GLY A 89 -2.19 13.77 -21.77
C GLY A 89 -2.34 14.15 -23.25
N GLU A 90 -1.59 15.15 -23.71
CA GLU A 90 -1.56 15.52 -25.13
C GLU A 90 -0.43 14.78 -25.86
N GLY A 91 -0.74 13.63 -26.44
CA GLY A 91 0.28 12.69 -26.93
C GLY A 91 0.98 11.98 -25.77
N CYS A 92 2.07 11.28 -26.07
CA CYS A 92 2.84 10.52 -25.09
C CYS A 92 4.32 10.89 -25.19
N GLY A 93 5.00 11.09 -24.06
CA GLY A 93 6.44 11.32 -24.01
C GLY A 93 6.89 12.66 -24.58
N ARG A 94 5.99 13.64 -24.68
CA ARG A 94 6.31 14.96 -25.22
C ARG A 94 7.08 15.79 -24.18
N PRO A 95 8.26 16.36 -24.52
CA PRO A 95 9.05 17.13 -23.57
C PRO A 95 8.35 18.38 -23.02
N ASP A 96 7.32 18.90 -23.68
CA ASP A 96 6.59 20.09 -23.28
C ASP A 96 5.17 19.79 -22.75
N ARG A 97 4.70 18.54 -22.85
CA ARG A 97 3.37 18.12 -22.39
C ARG A 97 3.48 17.02 -21.35
N PRO A 98 3.46 17.36 -20.04
CA PRO A 98 3.50 16.36 -18.98
C PRO A 98 2.20 15.56 -18.93
N GLY A 99 2.28 14.27 -18.58
CA GLY A 99 1.10 13.46 -18.31
C GLY A 99 0.31 13.99 -17.11
N VAL A 100 -1.02 13.84 -17.16
CA VAL A 100 -1.96 14.32 -16.14
C VAL A 100 -2.62 13.14 -15.44
N TYR A 101 -2.65 13.23 -14.12
CA TYR A 101 -3.08 12.18 -13.21
C TYR A 101 -4.13 12.72 -12.26
N ALA A 102 -5.11 11.91 -11.88
CA ALA A 102 -5.98 12.24 -10.75
C ALA A 102 -5.16 12.19 -9.47
N ARG A 103 -5.22 13.22 -8.63
CA ARG A 103 -4.44 13.32 -7.40
C ARG A 103 -5.12 12.53 -6.29
N VAL A 104 -4.54 11.40 -5.90
CA VAL A 104 -5.13 10.49 -4.88
C VAL A 104 -5.45 11.23 -3.58
N THR A 105 -4.60 12.16 -3.14
CA THR A 105 -4.84 12.94 -1.90
C THR A 105 -6.09 13.82 -1.94
N ALA A 106 -6.59 14.19 -3.13
CA ALA A 106 -7.86 14.91 -3.26
C ALA A 106 -9.09 14.01 -3.07
N TYR A 107 -8.92 12.69 -3.21
CA TYR A 107 -10.00 11.69 -3.20
C TYR A 107 -9.98 10.77 -1.97
N VAL A 108 -9.08 10.97 -1.00
CA VAL A 108 -8.96 10.14 0.20
C VAL A 108 -10.28 9.96 0.95
N ASN A 109 -11.05 11.05 1.13
CA ASN A 109 -12.36 10.97 1.79
C ASN A 109 -13.37 10.10 1.01
N TRP A 110 -13.37 10.22 -0.32
CA TRP A 110 -14.19 9.40 -1.20
C TRP A 110 -13.76 7.93 -1.14
N ILE A 111 -12.45 7.67 -1.11
CA ILE A 111 -11.89 6.32 -0.98
C ILE A 111 -12.34 5.69 0.35
N HIS A 112 -12.14 6.36 1.49
CA HIS A 112 -12.54 5.82 2.80
C HIS A 112 -14.05 5.62 2.93
N HIS A 113 -14.86 6.39 2.20
CA HIS A 113 -16.31 6.20 2.17
C HIS A 113 -16.72 4.91 1.46
N HIS A 114 -16.03 4.54 0.37
CA HIS A 114 -16.39 3.37 -0.45
C HIS A 114 -15.58 2.12 -0.13
N ILE A 115 -14.40 2.31 0.46
CA ILE A 115 -13.54 1.27 0.99
C ILE A 115 -13.52 1.49 2.49
N PRO A 116 -14.53 1.00 3.23
CA PRO A 116 -14.44 0.99 4.67
C PRO A 116 -13.14 0.27 5.02
N GLU A 117 -12.37 0.85 5.95
CA GLU A 117 -11.19 0.20 6.52
C GLU A 117 -11.55 -1.28 6.69
N ALA A 118 -10.83 -2.17 5.99
CA ALA A 118 -10.94 -3.60 6.22
C ALA A 118 -10.53 -3.75 7.66
N GLY A 119 -11.52 -3.73 8.56
CA GLY A 119 -11.30 -3.44 9.95
C GLY A 119 -10.18 -4.34 10.40
N GLY A 120 -9.05 -3.72 10.72
CA GLY A 120 -8.06 -4.30 11.62
C GLY A 120 -8.73 -4.46 12.97
N SER A 121 -9.76 -5.30 13.02
CA SER A 121 -10.18 -6.02 14.19
C SER A 121 -9.01 -6.94 14.49
N GLY A 122 -7.97 -6.38 15.10
CA GLY A 122 -7.14 -7.17 15.98
C GLY A 122 -8.09 -7.79 16.98
N MET A 123 -8.50 -9.03 16.74
CA MET A 123 -9.21 -9.94 17.65
C MET A 123 -10.45 -9.40 18.43
N GLN A 124 -11.00 -8.22 18.16
CA GLN A 124 -12.05 -7.61 18.99
C GLN A 124 -13.49 -7.95 18.56
N GLY A 125 -13.68 -8.59 17.40
CA GLY A 125 -15.01 -8.83 16.82
C GLY A 125 -15.52 -10.28 16.84
N LEU A 126 -14.76 -11.23 17.39
CA LEU A 126 -15.18 -12.64 17.41
C LEU A 126 -15.97 -12.92 18.70
N PRO A 127 -17.30 -13.14 18.65
CA PRO A 127 -18.13 -13.32 19.84
C PRO A 127 -17.75 -14.54 20.68
N TRP A 128 -16.97 -15.48 20.12
CA TRP A 128 -16.46 -16.66 20.80
C TRP A 128 -15.10 -16.46 21.48
N ALA A 129 -14.39 -15.36 21.23
CA ALA A 129 -13.08 -15.11 21.86
C ALA A 129 -13.13 -15.10 23.40
N PRO A 130 -14.09 -14.43 24.07
CA PRO A 130 -14.23 -14.53 25.52
C PRO A 130 -14.66 -15.92 25.99
N LEU A 131 -15.43 -16.67 25.18
CA LEU A 131 -15.84 -18.05 25.50
C LEU A 131 -14.65 -19.02 25.47
N LEU A 132 -13.77 -18.92 24.46
CA LEU A 132 -12.56 -19.74 24.43
C LEU A 132 -11.59 -19.32 25.54
N ALA A 133 -11.39 -18.02 25.79
CA ALA A 133 -10.55 -17.57 26.90
C ALA A 133 -11.05 -18.09 28.26
N ALA A 134 -12.37 -18.09 28.48
CA ALA A 134 -12.99 -18.60 29.70
C ALA A 134 -12.89 -20.12 29.87
N LEU A 135 -12.73 -20.89 28.78
CA LEU A 135 -12.52 -22.35 28.84
C LEU A 135 -11.03 -22.73 28.90
N PHE A 136 -10.17 -21.95 28.24
CA PHE A 136 -8.72 -22.20 28.21
C PHE A 136 -8.03 -21.79 29.50
N TRP A 137 -8.41 -20.67 30.12
CA TRP A 137 -7.73 -20.18 31.32
C TRP A 137 -7.88 -21.09 32.55
N PRO A 138 -9.08 -21.62 32.88
CA PRO A 138 -9.23 -22.54 34.00
C PRO A 138 -8.52 -23.87 33.73
N SER A 139 -8.57 -24.37 32.50
CA SER A 139 -7.92 -25.63 32.11
C SER A 139 -6.40 -25.52 32.20
N LEU A 140 -5.82 -24.41 31.70
CA LEU A 140 -4.40 -24.13 31.82
C LEU A 140 -3.96 -23.94 33.28
N PHE A 141 -4.78 -23.24 34.07
CA PHE A 141 -4.52 -23.05 35.50
C PHE A 141 -4.51 -24.38 36.26
N LEU A 142 -5.48 -25.28 36.00
CA LEU A 142 -5.51 -26.61 36.61
C LEU A 142 -4.31 -27.48 36.19
N LEU A 143 -3.88 -27.40 34.93
CA LEU A 143 -2.68 -28.10 34.45
C LEU A 143 -1.41 -27.58 35.15
N LEU A 144 -1.28 -26.27 35.34
CA LEU A 144 -0.14 -25.70 36.05
C LEU A 144 -0.14 -26.08 37.54
N VAL A 145 -1.29 -26.00 38.22
CA VAL A 145 -1.40 -26.36 39.64
C VAL A 145 -1.14 -27.85 39.85
N SER A 146 -1.71 -28.72 39.01
CA SER A 146 -1.45 -30.17 39.07
C SER A 146 0.02 -30.49 38.76
N GLY A 147 0.64 -29.84 37.77
CA GLY A 147 2.06 -29.99 37.47
C GLY A 147 2.95 -29.60 38.65
N VAL A 148 2.66 -28.47 39.31
CA VAL A 148 3.41 -28.03 40.51
C VAL A 148 3.20 -28.98 41.68
N LEU A 149 1.98 -29.49 41.89
CA LEU A 149 1.68 -30.47 42.94
C LEU A 149 2.40 -31.80 42.68
N MET A 150 2.41 -32.29 41.44
CA MET A 150 3.11 -33.52 41.07
C MET A 150 4.63 -33.34 41.20
N ALA A 151 5.18 -32.19 40.82
CA ALA A 151 6.61 -31.89 41.02
C ALA A 151 6.98 -31.83 42.51
N LYS A 152 6.16 -31.19 43.35
CA LYS A 152 6.35 -31.17 44.80
C LYS A 152 6.24 -32.56 45.41
N TYR A 153 5.26 -33.35 44.99
CA TYR A 153 5.07 -34.71 45.45
C TYR A 153 6.25 -35.61 45.08
N TRP A 154 6.75 -35.48 43.84
CA TRP A 154 7.91 -36.21 43.36
C TRP A 154 9.19 -35.83 44.10
N LEU A 155 9.42 -34.53 44.34
CA LEU A 155 10.55 -34.04 45.14
C LEU A 155 10.46 -34.46 46.62
N SER A 156 9.25 -34.61 47.15
CA SER A 156 9.02 -35.08 48.53
C SER A 156 9.01 -36.61 48.67
N SER A 157 9.01 -37.35 47.55
CA SER A 157 8.92 -38.80 47.59
C SER A 157 10.26 -39.39 48.08
N PRO A 158 10.24 -40.24 49.13
CA PRO A 158 11.43 -40.77 49.78
C PRO A 158 12.22 -41.79 48.94
N SER A 159 11.80 -42.04 47.70
CA SER A 159 12.44 -42.99 46.78
C SER A 159 13.78 -42.52 46.18
N HIS A 160 14.19 -41.26 46.39
CA HIS A 160 15.50 -40.74 45.98
C HIS A 160 16.49 -40.57 47.15
N ALA A 161 16.11 -40.91 48.38
CA ALA A 161 17.06 -40.98 49.51
C ALA A 161 17.86 -42.29 49.55
N ALA A 162 17.88 -43.07 48.46
CA ALA A 162 18.51 -44.40 48.39
C ALA A 162 19.42 -44.59 47.17
N SER A 163 20.12 -43.55 46.72
CA SER A 163 21.20 -43.69 45.71
C SER A 163 22.46 -42.88 45.99
N GLU A 164 22.72 -42.50 47.25
CA GLU A 164 24.06 -42.08 47.70
C GLU A 164 24.51 -43.03 48.83
N LEU A 165 25.05 -44.18 48.41
CA LEU A 165 26.07 -44.96 49.12
C LEU A 165 27.32 -44.93 48.25
#